data_AF-A0A2A4JR30-F1
#
_entry.id   AF-A0A2A4JR30-F1
#
_cell.length_a   1.000
_cell.length_b   1.000
_cell.length_c   1.000
_cell.angle_alpha   90.00
_cell.angle_beta   90.00
_cell.angle_gamma   90.00
#
_symmetry.space_group_name_H-M   'P 1'
#
loop_
_entity.id
_entity.type
_entity.pdbx_description
1 polymer ?
#
loop_
_entity_poly.entity_id
_entity_poly.type
_entity_poly.pdbx_seq_one_letter_code
_entity_poly.pdbx_strand_id
1 'polypeptide(L)'
;MPTPAPAVPVCEPLLLKNTPPMPLNAREHEAAAVHTARALVELVQQGVADEDRAAALARAATRAPLGPPPAAVALGAPQLHLGVLFIAEPPKLVVFQQNNSITLRQFWRTLASAWNATTAVWSNAWFSCEKGSEGWWGGVAAARGSGPARSAAALFRRWPALPCEEAMYDWLGGPPLCDAATTDCEATPSFGSGDRRIEYRCKCQAGHWNEGGSGWLSGATLAADNSGPLTCTPCGMGSDSTACLADAYRVALLAANLAGMLLCLVIGLIIFKKRKCKAVAMGMWTVLEVVLLGAFLMYASAASQYISVAKWRCIAGAWLRELGFVACYGSVVLRLWVLLAEFRTRKAHRWTPRDAEVLRVVGAMVSGAACYLAAFTATAACEEDASAGCARAAWHHVTAGAELLLLIAGLRIAYAARNANVPFQVSRRGPSEGFGAEGEEEPTSEEVRAELKRLYVQLEILRNKTLRRDNPHISKRRGGRKPPHRRFSLQALQARRGCKGKAGGSASAVEASEAGDASRTPEDSVCSAEGPSHYTDADTQA
;
A
#
# COMPACT_ATOMS: atom_id res chain seq x y z
N MET A 1 9.87 -37.12 47.73
CA MET A 1 11.16 -36.41 47.95
C MET A 1 11.32 -35.42 46.81
N PRO A 2 11.76 -34.17 47.05
CA PRO A 2 12.21 -33.32 45.96
C PRO A 2 13.44 -33.96 45.32
N THR A 3 13.51 -33.96 43.99
CA THR A 3 14.77 -34.25 43.30
C THR A 3 15.79 -33.15 43.66
N PRO A 4 17.07 -33.48 43.89
CA PRO A 4 18.08 -32.45 44.02
C PRO A 4 18.13 -31.66 42.71
N ALA A 5 18.14 -30.32 42.80
CA ALA A 5 18.43 -29.48 41.64
C ALA A 5 19.81 -29.89 41.07
N PRO A 6 19.99 -29.90 39.74
CA PRO A 6 21.28 -30.21 39.15
C PRO A 6 22.33 -29.27 39.72
N ALA A 7 23.38 -29.83 40.31
CA ALA A 7 24.40 -29.04 40.98
C ALA A 7 25.03 -28.04 40.01
N VAL A 8 25.23 -26.80 40.47
CA VAL A 8 25.75 -25.69 39.67
C VAL A 8 26.95 -26.16 38.85
N PRO A 9 26.90 -26.06 37.50
CA PRO A 9 28.07 -26.40 36.70
C PRO A 9 29.20 -25.45 37.08
N VAL A 10 30.25 -26.03 37.68
CA VAL A 10 31.56 -25.37 37.86
C VAL A 10 31.91 -24.80 36.50
N CYS A 11 32.02 -23.47 36.37
CA CYS A 11 31.95 -22.89 35.03
C CYS A 11 33.23 -23.14 34.21
N GLU A 12 33.20 -24.25 33.49
CA GLU A 12 33.99 -24.49 32.31
C GLU A 12 33.46 -23.62 31.14
N PRO A 13 34.32 -23.11 30.27
CA PRO A 13 33.90 -22.27 29.15
C PRO A 13 33.15 -23.11 28.09
N LEU A 14 31.84 -22.89 27.96
CA LEU A 14 31.01 -23.53 26.93
C LEU A 14 31.56 -23.22 25.54
N LEU A 15 32.02 -24.24 24.83
CA LEU A 15 32.56 -24.15 23.47
C LEU A 15 31.50 -24.61 22.46
N LEU A 16 31.23 -23.78 21.44
CA LEU A 16 30.29 -24.10 20.37
C LEU A 16 30.94 -24.95 19.27
N LYS A 17 30.12 -25.69 18.52
CA LYS A 17 30.57 -26.55 17.41
C LYS A 17 30.82 -25.74 16.13
N ASN A 18 30.05 -24.68 15.89
CA ASN A 18 30.17 -23.86 14.68
C ASN A 18 31.01 -22.59 14.91
N THR A 19 31.41 -21.95 13.80
CA THR A 19 31.90 -20.57 13.80
C THR A 19 30.73 -19.59 13.99
N PRO A 20 30.94 -18.46 14.69
CA PRO A 20 29.90 -17.45 14.84
C PRO A 20 29.58 -16.78 13.49
N PRO A 21 28.34 -16.29 13.29
CA PRO A 21 27.91 -15.69 12.03
C PRO A 21 28.78 -14.47 11.68
N MET A 22 29.57 -14.57 10.61
CA MET A 22 30.69 -13.64 10.34
C MET A 22 30.27 -12.16 10.33
N PRO A 23 31.11 -11.23 10.83
CA PRO A 23 30.84 -9.81 10.72
C PRO A 23 30.75 -9.37 9.25
N LEU A 24 29.94 -8.35 8.97
CA LEU A 24 29.92 -7.67 7.66
C LEU A 24 31.33 -7.25 7.22
N ASN A 25 32.14 -6.79 8.16
CA ASN A 25 33.52 -6.34 7.98
C ASN A 25 34.57 -7.46 8.23
N ALA A 26 34.22 -8.75 8.09
CA ALA A 26 35.11 -9.88 8.40
C ALA A 26 36.52 -9.76 7.78
N ARG A 27 36.60 -9.35 6.51
CA ARG A 27 37.86 -9.14 5.79
C ARG A 27 38.76 -8.05 6.40
N GLU A 28 38.17 -7.05 7.05
CA GLU A 28 38.93 -5.99 7.74
C GLU A 28 39.55 -6.53 9.03
N HIS A 29 38.82 -7.36 9.79
CA HIS A 29 39.37 -8.06 10.95
C HIS A 29 40.47 -9.06 10.57
N GLU A 30 40.29 -9.82 9.49
CA GLU A 30 41.32 -10.72 8.92
C GLU A 30 42.57 -9.94 8.50
N ALA A 31 42.40 -8.82 7.78
CA ALA A 31 43.50 -7.96 7.39
C ALA A 31 44.21 -7.38 8.62
N ALA A 32 43.46 -6.86 9.60
CA ALA A 32 44.03 -6.31 10.83
C ALA A 32 44.83 -7.36 11.61
N ALA A 33 44.34 -8.59 11.78
CA ALA A 33 45.09 -9.67 12.40
C ALA A 33 46.38 -10.00 11.61
N VAL A 34 46.30 -10.04 10.28
CA VAL A 34 47.47 -10.23 9.40
C VAL A 34 48.49 -9.08 9.53
N HIS A 35 48.05 -7.83 9.64
CA HIS A 35 48.92 -6.67 9.81
C HIS A 35 49.56 -6.63 11.21
N THR A 36 48.80 -6.91 12.27
CA THR A 36 49.34 -7.03 13.64
C THR A 36 50.36 -8.16 13.73
N ALA A 37 50.13 -9.30 13.06
CA ALA A 37 51.11 -10.39 12.99
C ALA A 37 52.40 -9.97 12.27
N ARG A 38 52.33 -9.19 11.17
CA ARG A 38 53.53 -8.64 10.50
C ARG A 38 54.32 -7.69 11.40
N ALA A 39 53.65 -6.75 12.07
CA ALA A 39 54.31 -5.81 12.99
C ALA A 39 55.06 -6.53 14.14
N LEU A 40 54.52 -7.66 14.63
CA LEU A 40 55.23 -8.49 15.60
C LEU A 40 56.45 -9.20 15.00
N VAL A 41 56.36 -9.73 13.77
CA VAL A 41 57.50 -10.32 13.05
C VAL A 41 58.62 -9.28 12.87
N GLU A 42 58.29 -8.03 12.55
CA GLU A 42 59.26 -6.95 12.37
C GLU A 42 60.03 -6.65 13.66
N LEU A 43 59.36 -6.59 14.82
CA LEU A 43 60.00 -6.46 16.13
C LEU A 43 60.93 -7.64 16.46
N VAL A 44 60.53 -8.87 16.11
CA VAL A 44 61.34 -10.08 16.32
C VAL A 44 62.56 -10.09 15.39
N GLN A 45 62.40 -9.71 14.13
CA GLN A 45 63.52 -9.61 13.16
C GLN A 45 64.54 -8.53 13.53
N GLN A 46 64.09 -7.44 14.14
CA GLN A 46 64.96 -6.39 14.68
C GLN A 46 65.68 -6.80 15.99
N GLY A 47 65.34 -7.95 16.59
CA GLY A 47 65.90 -8.39 17.86
C GLY A 47 65.41 -7.58 19.08
N VAL A 48 64.29 -6.87 18.94
CA VAL A 48 63.76 -5.95 19.97
C VAL A 48 62.34 -6.32 20.43
N ALA A 49 61.89 -7.57 20.24
CA ALA A 49 60.59 -8.02 20.73
C ALA A 49 60.65 -8.37 22.23
N ASP A 50 60.20 -7.44 23.07
CA ASP A 50 60.03 -7.58 24.52
C ASP A 50 58.53 -7.59 24.92
N GLU A 51 58.24 -7.88 26.19
CA GLU A 51 56.85 -7.92 26.71
C GLU A 51 56.16 -6.55 26.62
N ASP A 52 56.88 -5.45 26.84
CA ASP A 52 56.32 -4.09 26.86
C ASP A 52 55.92 -3.60 25.46
N ARG A 53 56.75 -3.83 24.43
CA ARG A 53 56.43 -3.52 23.03
C ARG A 53 55.35 -4.43 22.49
N ALA A 54 55.34 -5.71 22.86
CA ALA A 54 54.23 -6.61 22.54
C ALA A 54 52.92 -6.12 23.18
N ALA A 55 52.94 -5.73 24.46
CA ALA A 55 51.80 -5.14 25.14
C ALA A 55 51.38 -3.79 24.52
N ALA A 56 52.32 -2.95 24.09
CA ALA A 56 52.03 -1.71 23.36
C ALA A 56 51.38 -1.98 21.99
N LEU A 57 51.88 -2.95 21.23
CA LEU A 57 51.32 -3.38 19.95
C LEU A 57 49.91 -3.98 20.12
N ALA A 58 49.67 -4.78 21.16
CA ALA A 58 48.35 -5.33 21.46
C ALA A 58 47.35 -4.22 21.84
N ARG A 59 47.75 -3.25 22.68
CA ARG A 59 46.95 -2.06 23.02
C ARG A 59 46.66 -1.19 21.78
N ALA A 60 47.63 -1.02 20.88
CA ALA A 60 47.43 -0.30 19.63
C ALA A 60 46.44 -1.04 18.70
N ALA A 61 46.55 -2.36 18.59
CA ALA A 61 45.64 -3.18 17.79
C ALA A 61 44.19 -3.19 18.33
N THR A 62 43.96 -3.16 19.65
CA THR A 62 42.60 -2.95 20.21
C THR A 62 42.00 -1.57 19.89
N ARG A 63 42.84 -0.59 19.48
CA ARG A 63 42.42 0.75 19.07
C ARG A 63 42.38 0.93 17.55
N ALA A 64 42.50 -0.15 16.78
CA ALA A 64 42.34 -0.11 15.33
C ALA A 64 40.92 0.38 14.96
N PRO A 65 40.75 1.19 13.89
CA PRO A 65 39.47 1.76 13.48
C PRO A 65 38.59 0.72 12.76
N LEU A 66 38.19 -0.32 13.49
CA LEU A 66 37.30 -1.40 13.03
C LEU A 66 35.90 -1.20 13.60
N GLY A 67 34.87 -1.65 12.88
CA GLY A 67 33.47 -1.59 13.31
C GLY A 67 32.90 -2.96 13.67
N PRO A 68 32.83 -3.36 14.96
CA PRO A 68 33.35 -2.70 16.17
C PRO A 68 34.84 -2.97 16.41
N PRO A 69 35.51 -2.23 17.33
CA PRO A 69 36.92 -2.45 17.66
C PRO A 69 37.15 -3.82 18.34
N PRO A 70 38.38 -4.37 18.30
CA PRO A 70 38.70 -5.64 18.96
C PRO A 70 38.60 -5.53 20.49
N ALA A 71 37.75 -6.36 21.09
CA ALA A 71 37.56 -6.42 22.55
C ALA A 71 38.77 -7.04 23.28
N ALA A 72 39.57 -7.86 22.59
CA ALA A 72 40.89 -8.27 23.04
C ALA A 72 41.83 -8.57 21.85
N VAL A 73 43.13 -8.54 22.10
CA VAL A 73 44.19 -8.95 21.16
C VAL A 73 45.20 -9.85 21.87
N ALA A 74 45.49 -11.01 21.29
CA ALA A 74 46.60 -11.87 21.71
C ALA A 74 47.73 -11.86 20.68
N LEU A 75 48.96 -11.94 21.16
CA LEU A 75 50.21 -11.96 20.40
C LEU A 75 51.09 -13.12 20.89
N GLY A 76 51.81 -13.76 19.98
CA GLY A 76 52.70 -14.87 20.32
C GLY A 76 53.90 -15.02 19.39
N ALA A 77 55.09 -15.14 19.98
CA ALA A 77 56.34 -15.48 19.31
C ALA A 77 57.03 -16.61 20.12
N PRO A 78 56.75 -17.89 19.81
CA PRO A 78 57.09 -19.01 20.69
C PRO A 78 58.59 -19.24 20.87
N GLN A 79 59.42 -18.83 19.90
CA GLN A 79 60.89 -18.93 20.00
C GLN A 79 61.46 -18.02 21.09
N LEU A 80 60.81 -16.88 21.35
CA LEU A 80 61.12 -15.98 22.47
C LEU A 80 60.36 -16.34 23.75
N HIS A 81 59.56 -17.41 23.74
CA HIS A 81 58.59 -17.77 24.78
C HIS A 81 57.60 -16.64 25.13
N LEU A 82 57.45 -15.68 24.21
CA LEU A 82 56.69 -14.45 24.37
C LEU A 82 55.22 -14.69 24.00
N GLY A 83 54.32 -14.46 24.95
CA GLY A 83 52.87 -14.59 24.77
C GLY A 83 52.13 -13.55 25.59
N VAL A 84 51.42 -12.63 24.93
CA VAL A 84 50.76 -11.47 25.56
C VAL A 84 49.33 -11.37 25.07
N LEU A 85 48.37 -11.27 25.99
CA LEU A 85 46.96 -11.01 25.73
C LEU A 85 46.57 -9.69 26.42
N PHE A 86 45.99 -8.77 25.67
CA PHE A 86 45.39 -7.54 26.19
C PHE A 86 43.89 -7.54 25.93
N ILE A 87 43.09 -7.46 27.00
CA ILE A 87 41.64 -7.27 26.97
C ILE A 87 41.37 -5.77 27.17
N ALA A 88 40.51 -5.18 26.35
CA ALA A 88 40.24 -3.74 26.37
C ALA A 88 39.28 -3.31 27.49
N GLU A 89 38.24 -4.11 27.75
CA GLU A 89 37.14 -3.78 28.67
C GLU A 89 36.80 -4.97 29.59
N PRO A 90 37.06 -4.89 30.91
CA PRO A 90 37.94 -3.91 31.56
C PRO A 90 39.40 -4.09 31.10
N PRO A 91 40.24 -3.03 31.12
CA PRO A 91 41.60 -3.08 30.62
C PRO A 91 42.47 -4.04 31.46
N LYS A 92 42.84 -5.19 30.88
CA LYS A 92 43.59 -6.26 31.55
C LYS A 92 44.69 -6.79 30.64
N LEU A 93 45.93 -6.76 31.12
CA LEU A 93 47.07 -7.42 30.48
C LEU A 93 47.30 -8.79 31.11
N VAL A 94 47.64 -9.79 30.29
CA VAL A 94 47.91 -11.17 30.69
C VAL A 94 49.14 -11.65 29.94
N VAL A 95 50.16 -12.09 30.67
CA VAL A 95 51.37 -12.72 30.11
C VAL A 95 51.25 -14.23 30.29
N PHE A 96 51.46 -14.98 29.20
CA PHE A 96 51.20 -16.43 29.14
C PHE A 96 51.97 -17.24 30.19
N GLN A 97 53.23 -16.89 30.46
CA GLN A 97 54.06 -17.58 31.45
C GLN A 97 53.60 -17.31 32.90
N GLN A 98 53.01 -16.14 33.16
CA GLN A 98 52.70 -15.64 34.51
C GLN A 98 51.27 -16.00 34.93
N ASN A 99 50.32 -16.10 34.00
CA ASN A 99 48.91 -16.30 34.30
C ASN A 99 48.17 -17.05 33.17
N ASN A 100 48.04 -18.37 33.33
CA ASN A 100 47.40 -19.26 32.35
C ASN A 100 46.28 -20.10 33.02
N SER A 101 45.06 -19.54 33.03
CA SER A 101 43.87 -20.18 33.60
C SER A 101 43.14 -21.09 32.58
N ILE A 102 42.20 -21.89 33.10
CA ILE A 102 41.30 -22.71 32.26
C ILE A 102 40.43 -21.84 31.34
N THR A 103 40.00 -20.66 31.80
CA THR A 103 39.21 -19.69 31.04
C THR A 103 40.02 -19.03 29.92
N LEU A 104 41.30 -18.71 30.17
CA LEU A 104 42.21 -18.11 29.19
C LEU A 104 42.62 -19.08 28.06
N ARG A 105 42.52 -20.39 28.31
CA ARG A 105 42.91 -21.48 27.37
C ARG A 105 42.35 -21.32 25.95
N GLN A 106 41.13 -20.79 25.79
CA GLN A 106 40.50 -20.65 24.46
C GLN A 106 41.10 -19.49 23.62
N PHE A 107 41.56 -18.41 24.28
CA PHE A 107 42.30 -17.34 23.60
C PHE A 107 43.64 -17.87 23.05
N TRP A 108 44.38 -18.62 23.87
CA TRP A 108 45.67 -19.22 23.45
C TRP A 108 45.50 -20.30 22.37
N ARG A 109 44.45 -21.12 22.44
CA ARG A 109 44.08 -22.07 21.35
C ARG A 109 43.74 -21.35 20.04
N THR A 110 43.02 -20.23 20.11
CA THR A 110 42.70 -19.43 18.92
C THR A 110 43.95 -18.81 18.31
N LEU A 111 44.86 -18.28 19.13
CA LEU A 111 46.16 -17.78 18.66
C LEU A 111 46.99 -18.87 17.98
N ALA A 112 46.98 -20.09 18.54
CA ALA A 112 47.72 -21.23 18.01
C ALA A 112 47.13 -21.84 16.72
N SER A 113 45.80 -21.72 16.47
CA SER A 113 45.17 -22.34 15.30
C SER A 113 45.73 -21.82 13.97
N ALA A 114 46.11 -20.55 13.93
CA ALA A 114 46.72 -19.93 12.76
C ALA A 114 48.22 -20.26 12.57
N TRP A 115 48.88 -20.94 13.52
CA TRP A 115 50.33 -21.14 13.48
C TRP A 115 50.82 -21.88 12.22
N ASN A 116 50.07 -22.90 11.79
CA ASN A 116 50.35 -23.64 10.55
C ASN A 116 49.60 -23.08 9.31
N ALA A 117 48.79 -22.03 9.48
CA ALA A 117 47.99 -21.46 8.41
C ALA A 117 48.77 -20.43 7.55
N THR A 118 48.34 -20.28 6.30
CA THR A 118 48.76 -19.22 5.39
C THR A 118 47.72 -18.10 5.30
N THR A 119 46.44 -18.42 5.39
CA THR A 119 45.33 -17.47 5.54
C THR A 119 45.15 -17.01 6.99
N ALA A 120 44.21 -16.10 7.22
CA ALA A 120 43.61 -15.95 8.55
C ALA A 120 42.69 -17.16 8.84
N VAL A 121 42.42 -17.41 10.12
CA VAL A 121 41.58 -18.51 10.62
C VAL A 121 40.62 -17.98 11.69
N TRP A 122 39.33 -18.19 11.51
CA TRP A 122 38.31 -17.86 12.52
C TRP A 122 38.19 -18.99 13.55
N SER A 123 37.96 -18.62 14.82
CA SER A 123 37.63 -19.58 15.88
C SER A 123 36.14 -19.92 15.89
N ASN A 124 35.81 -21.08 16.44
CA ASN A 124 34.49 -21.30 17.02
C ASN A 124 34.24 -20.26 18.13
N ALA A 125 32.97 -20.02 18.44
CA ALA A 125 32.61 -19.15 19.57
C ALA A 125 32.60 -19.92 20.90
N TRP A 126 32.79 -19.20 22.01
CA TRP A 126 32.68 -19.76 23.34
C TRP A 126 32.12 -18.75 24.36
N PHE A 127 31.54 -19.24 25.45
CA PHE A 127 31.12 -18.42 26.58
C PHE A 127 32.25 -18.30 27.61
N SER A 128 32.53 -17.08 28.08
CA SER A 128 33.40 -16.84 29.23
C SER A 128 32.59 -16.56 30.50
N CYS A 129 32.99 -17.18 31.61
CA CYS A 129 32.49 -16.90 32.96
C CYS A 129 33.47 -16.11 33.84
N GLU A 130 34.65 -15.73 33.31
CA GLU A 130 35.64 -15.03 34.11
C GLU A 130 35.22 -13.57 34.30
N LYS A 131 34.86 -13.21 35.54
CA LYS A 131 34.33 -11.90 35.96
C LYS A 131 34.98 -10.71 35.24
N GLY A 132 34.16 -9.92 34.55
CA GLY A 132 34.60 -8.78 33.73
C GLY A 132 34.84 -9.12 32.26
N SER A 133 35.16 -10.38 31.92
CA SER A 133 35.22 -10.88 30.53
C SER A 133 33.95 -11.64 30.12
N GLU A 134 32.87 -11.56 30.89
CA GLU A 134 31.73 -12.49 30.79
C GLU A 134 30.93 -12.35 29.49
N GLY A 135 30.34 -13.47 29.04
CA GLY A 135 29.54 -13.56 27.81
C GLY A 135 30.27 -14.20 26.63
N TRP A 136 29.71 -14.06 25.43
CA TRP A 136 30.18 -14.71 24.21
C TRP A 136 31.43 -14.06 23.60
N TRP A 137 32.39 -14.88 23.20
CA TRP A 137 33.60 -14.51 22.49
C TRP A 137 33.77 -15.30 21.19
N GLY A 138 34.46 -14.69 20.22
CA GLY A 138 35.02 -15.36 19.06
C GLY A 138 36.09 -14.47 18.44
N GLY A 139 37.03 -15.04 17.69
CA GLY A 139 38.15 -14.27 17.13
C GLY A 139 38.66 -14.78 15.80
N VAL A 140 39.58 -14.01 15.24
CA VAL A 140 40.32 -14.33 14.01
C VAL A 140 41.81 -14.24 14.29
N ALA A 141 42.56 -15.26 13.88
CA ALA A 141 43.99 -15.38 14.09
C ALA A 141 44.75 -15.47 12.77
N ALA A 142 45.99 -14.97 12.75
CA ALA A 142 46.90 -15.06 11.62
C ALA A 142 48.35 -15.21 12.10
N ALA A 143 49.14 -16.06 11.42
CA ALA A 143 50.58 -16.17 11.63
C ALA A 143 51.35 -15.67 10.40
N ARG A 144 52.45 -14.94 10.62
CA ARG A 144 53.30 -14.35 9.58
C ARG A 144 54.78 -14.56 9.91
N GLY A 145 55.66 -14.29 8.96
CA GLY A 145 57.09 -14.57 9.07
C GLY A 145 57.46 -16.04 8.84
N SER A 146 58.76 -16.30 8.76
CA SER A 146 59.39 -17.58 8.46
C SER A 146 60.48 -17.91 9.48
N GLY A 147 60.79 -19.21 9.63
CA GLY A 147 61.82 -19.69 10.55
C GLY A 147 61.64 -19.16 11.98
N PRO A 148 62.70 -18.68 12.65
CA PRO A 148 62.63 -18.25 14.05
C PRO A 148 61.81 -16.96 14.26
N ALA A 149 61.62 -16.16 13.21
CA ALA A 149 60.86 -14.91 13.29
C ALA A 149 59.34 -15.10 13.15
N ARG A 150 58.86 -16.33 12.91
CA ARG A 150 57.42 -16.60 12.74
C ARG A 150 56.67 -16.21 14.01
N SER A 151 55.64 -15.39 13.84
CA SER A 151 54.88 -14.80 14.94
C SER A 151 53.38 -14.76 14.60
N ALA A 152 52.53 -14.86 15.60
CA ALA A 152 51.07 -14.89 15.46
C ALA A 152 50.39 -13.74 16.19
N ALA A 153 49.25 -13.29 15.65
CA ALA A 153 48.33 -12.37 16.30
C ALA A 153 46.89 -12.87 16.16
N ALA A 154 46.06 -12.64 17.17
CA ALA A 154 44.64 -12.96 17.16
C ALA A 154 43.83 -11.77 17.70
N LEU A 155 42.80 -11.36 16.95
CA LEU A 155 41.86 -10.31 17.29
C LEU A 155 40.53 -10.95 17.71
N PHE A 156 40.03 -10.57 18.87
CA PHE A 156 38.82 -11.12 19.46
C PHE A 156 37.73 -10.07 19.56
N ARG A 157 36.48 -10.49 19.37
CA ARG A 157 35.29 -9.67 19.62
C ARG A 157 34.36 -10.37 20.60
N ARG A 158 33.56 -9.57 21.30
CA ARG A 158 32.38 -10.05 22.02
C ARG A 158 31.19 -10.13 21.06
N TRP A 159 30.26 -11.04 21.34
CA TRP A 159 29.00 -11.18 20.60
C TRP A 159 27.82 -10.90 21.53
N PRO A 160 26.84 -10.07 21.12
CA PRO A 160 25.67 -9.77 21.96
C PRO A 160 24.67 -10.95 22.00
N ALA A 161 24.61 -11.73 20.93
CA ALA A 161 23.83 -12.95 20.80
C ALA A 161 24.55 -13.89 19.81
N LEU A 162 24.23 -15.18 19.85
CA LEU A 162 24.63 -16.20 18.88
C LEU A 162 23.43 -17.11 18.55
N PRO A 163 23.40 -17.78 17.37
CA PRO A 163 22.36 -18.76 17.09
C PRO A 163 22.40 -19.92 18.09
N CYS A 164 21.23 -20.42 18.48
CA CYS A 164 21.13 -21.53 19.43
C CYS A 164 21.73 -22.84 18.86
N GLU A 165 22.59 -23.51 19.62
CA GLU A 165 23.13 -24.84 19.30
C GLU A 165 22.70 -25.88 20.33
N GLU A 166 22.68 -27.16 19.95
CA GLU A 166 22.50 -28.31 20.87
C GLU A 166 23.43 -28.26 22.08
N ALA A 167 24.67 -27.78 21.88
CA ALA A 167 25.68 -27.63 22.92
C ALA A 167 25.24 -26.67 24.04
N MET A 168 24.24 -25.80 23.80
CA MET A 168 23.70 -24.88 24.78
C MET A 168 22.57 -25.48 25.62
N TYR A 169 21.97 -26.62 25.24
CA TYR A 169 20.71 -27.09 25.84
C TYR A 169 20.82 -27.31 27.35
N ASP A 170 21.94 -27.87 27.83
CA ASP A 170 22.20 -28.06 29.27
C ASP A 170 22.24 -26.71 30.04
N TRP A 171 22.70 -25.63 29.38
CA TRP A 171 22.78 -24.29 29.96
C TRP A 171 21.46 -23.50 29.87
N LEU A 172 20.62 -23.81 28.87
CA LEU A 172 19.26 -23.26 28.75
C LEU A 172 18.25 -23.99 29.66
N GLY A 173 18.60 -25.20 30.12
CA GLY A 173 17.74 -26.08 30.92
C GLY A 173 16.82 -26.98 30.09
N GLY A 174 17.24 -27.29 28.85
CA GLY A 174 16.49 -28.07 27.87
C GLY A 174 16.66 -27.52 26.45
N PRO A 175 16.08 -28.20 25.43
CA PRO A 175 15.94 -27.61 24.10
C PRO A 175 15.06 -26.35 24.14
N PRO A 176 15.34 -25.32 23.32
CA PRO A 176 14.56 -24.09 23.31
C PRO A 176 13.15 -24.30 22.75
N LEU A 177 12.18 -23.53 23.23
CA LEU A 177 10.79 -23.51 22.74
C LEU A 177 10.63 -22.75 21.41
N CYS A 178 11.56 -22.94 20.48
CA CYS A 178 11.55 -22.35 19.14
C CYS A 178 11.46 -23.48 18.11
N ASP A 179 10.46 -23.49 17.22
CA ASP A 179 10.43 -24.46 16.12
C ASP A 179 11.57 -24.20 15.11
N ALA A 180 12.44 -25.18 14.93
CA ALA A 180 13.61 -25.09 14.04
C ALA A 180 13.25 -24.94 12.55
N ALA A 181 12.01 -25.25 12.14
CA ALA A 181 11.56 -25.09 10.76
C ALA A 181 11.03 -23.68 10.44
N THR A 182 10.39 -23.00 11.40
CA THR A 182 9.70 -21.71 11.15
C THR A 182 10.23 -20.52 11.96
N THR A 183 11.16 -20.74 12.90
CA THR A 183 11.70 -19.68 13.78
C THR A 183 13.23 -19.56 13.78
N ASP A 184 13.71 -18.36 14.07
CA ASP A 184 15.08 -18.04 14.44
C ASP A 184 15.23 -18.10 15.97
N CYS A 185 16.32 -18.69 16.47
CA CYS A 185 16.63 -18.76 17.90
C CYS A 185 17.98 -18.07 18.18
N GLU A 186 17.97 -17.06 19.06
CA GLU A 186 19.17 -16.37 19.54
C GLU A 186 19.39 -16.63 21.03
N ALA A 187 20.62 -16.99 21.41
CA ALA A 187 21.08 -17.13 22.78
C ALA A 187 21.86 -15.87 23.23
N THR A 188 21.31 -15.15 24.19
CA THR A 188 21.88 -13.93 24.80
C THR A 188 22.49 -14.23 26.18
N PRO A 189 23.62 -13.60 26.57
CA PRO A 189 24.15 -13.73 27.91
C PRO A 189 23.21 -13.05 28.92
N SER A 190 22.93 -13.73 30.05
CA SER A 190 22.20 -13.14 31.17
C SER A 190 23.15 -12.90 32.33
N PHE A 191 23.08 -11.69 32.89
CA PHE A 191 23.92 -11.21 33.99
C PHE A 191 23.09 -10.97 35.27
N GLY A 192 21.91 -11.59 35.37
CA GLY A 192 21.02 -11.50 36.53
C GLY A 192 21.48 -12.32 37.73
N SER A 193 20.76 -12.20 38.84
CA SER A 193 21.04 -12.90 40.11
C SER A 193 20.46 -14.33 40.18
N GLY A 194 20.33 -15.01 39.05
CA GLY A 194 19.80 -16.38 38.96
C GLY A 194 20.85 -17.34 38.38
N ASP A 195 20.62 -18.64 38.54
CA ASP A 195 21.59 -19.68 38.11
C ASP A 195 21.80 -19.75 36.59
N ARG A 196 20.90 -19.16 35.79
CA ARG A 196 20.97 -19.14 34.32
C ARG A 196 21.89 -18.01 33.82
N ARG A 197 23.04 -18.40 33.27
CA ARG A 197 24.02 -17.50 32.63
C ARG A 197 23.68 -17.13 31.18
N ILE A 198 22.73 -17.85 30.57
CA ILE A 198 22.30 -17.68 29.18
C ILE A 198 20.77 -17.74 29.17
N GLU A 199 20.16 -16.84 28.40
CA GLU A 199 18.74 -16.85 28.06
C GLU A 199 18.60 -16.96 26.54
N TYR A 200 17.50 -17.56 26.06
CA TYR A 200 17.20 -17.63 24.63
C TYR A 200 15.95 -16.81 24.30
N ARG A 201 15.88 -16.36 23.04
CA ARG A 201 14.73 -15.71 22.44
C ARG A 201 14.43 -16.31 21.06
N CYS A 202 13.15 -16.48 20.76
CA CYS A 202 12.65 -16.96 19.48
C CYS A 202 12.02 -15.81 18.67
N LYS A 203 12.02 -15.92 17.34
CA LYS A 203 11.31 -15.00 16.44
C LYS A 203 10.91 -15.76 15.16
N CYS A 204 9.81 -15.42 14.51
CA CYS A 204 9.48 -16.00 13.20
C CYS A 204 10.54 -15.66 12.15
N GLN A 205 10.93 -16.65 11.33
CA GLN A 205 11.85 -16.45 10.22
C GLN A 205 11.28 -15.49 9.16
N ALA A 206 12.15 -14.95 8.31
CA ALA A 206 11.70 -14.19 7.13
C ALA A 206 10.77 -15.06 6.26
N GLY A 207 9.54 -14.58 6.02
CA GLY A 207 8.50 -15.36 5.33
C GLY A 207 7.58 -16.16 6.25
N HIS A 208 7.66 -15.99 7.59
CA HIS A 208 6.71 -16.55 8.56
C HIS A 208 6.17 -15.50 9.56
N TRP A 209 4.99 -15.76 10.14
CA TRP A 209 4.26 -14.89 11.07
C TRP A 209 3.56 -15.69 12.19
N ASN A 210 3.43 -15.09 13.38
CA ASN A 210 2.59 -15.57 14.48
C ASN A 210 1.77 -14.40 15.08
N GLU A 211 0.60 -14.69 15.67
CA GLU A 211 -0.33 -13.72 16.25
C GLU A 211 0.29 -12.83 17.34
N GLY A 212 1.29 -13.36 18.07
CA GLY A 212 2.11 -12.59 19.03
C GLY A 212 3.01 -11.52 18.40
N GLY A 213 3.01 -11.37 17.08
CA GLY A 213 3.77 -10.38 16.32
C GLY A 213 5.07 -10.91 15.72
N SER A 214 5.74 -10.05 14.95
CA SER A 214 7.06 -10.31 14.33
C SER A 214 8.26 -10.00 15.26
N GLY A 215 7.99 -9.79 16.55
CA GLY A 215 9.00 -9.44 17.56
C GLY A 215 9.80 -10.63 18.08
N TRP A 216 10.83 -10.35 18.86
CA TRP A 216 11.53 -11.37 19.65
C TRP A 216 10.72 -11.71 20.91
N LEU A 217 10.42 -12.99 21.10
CA LEU A 217 9.76 -13.54 22.29
C LEU A 217 10.80 -14.27 23.15
N SER A 218 10.81 -14.01 24.47
CA SER A 218 11.77 -14.64 25.38
C SER A 218 11.37 -16.07 25.74
N GLY A 219 12.35 -16.95 25.97
CA GLY A 219 12.09 -18.32 26.43
C GLY A 219 11.29 -18.38 27.74
N ALA A 220 11.45 -17.39 28.62
CA ALA A 220 10.65 -17.26 29.85
C ALA A 220 9.17 -16.94 29.58
N THR A 221 8.84 -16.14 28.57
CA THR A 221 7.44 -15.85 28.21
C THR A 221 6.79 -17.04 27.50
N LEU A 222 7.53 -17.76 26.65
CA LEU A 222 7.04 -18.98 26.00
C LEU A 222 6.80 -20.12 27.01
N ALA A 223 7.68 -20.26 27.99
CA ALA A 223 7.51 -21.25 29.06
C ALA A 223 6.36 -20.93 30.04
N ALA A 224 5.89 -19.67 30.11
CA ALA A 224 4.76 -19.28 30.93
C ALA A 224 3.40 -19.54 30.26
N ASP A 225 3.36 -19.49 28.92
CA ASP A 225 2.14 -19.60 28.12
C ASP A 225 1.61 -21.05 27.97
N ASN A 226 2.47 -22.05 28.24
CA ASN A 226 2.18 -23.49 28.11
C ASN A 226 1.68 -23.96 26.72
N SER A 227 1.72 -23.11 25.71
CA SER A 227 1.21 -23.34 24.34
C SER A 227 2.11 -24.24 23.48
N GLY A 228 3.29 -24.63 23.98
CA GLY A 228 4.27 -25.48 23.28
C GLY A 228 5.44 -24.66 22.69
N PRO A 229 6.16 -25.19 21.69
CA PRO A 229 7.17 -24.42 20.99
C PRO A 229 6.52 -23.35 20.10
N LEU A 230 7.15 -22.18 20.01
CA LEU A 230 6.75 -21.13 19.06
C LEU A 230 6.82 -21.70 17.64
N THR A 231 5.68 -21.77 16.97
CA THR A 231 5.54 -22.09 15.55
C THR A 231 5.00 -20.87 14.81
N CYS A 232 5.44 -20.67 13.56
CA CYS A 232 5.01 -19.53 12.76
C CYS A 232 4.45 -19.96 11.41
N THR A 233 3.32 -19.37 11.02
CA THR A 233 2.62 -19.65 9.76
C THR A 233 3.32 -19.01 8.55
N PRO A 234 3.41 -19.70 7.39
CA PRO A 234 4.03 -19.15 6.19
C PRO A 234 3.15 -18.06 5.56
N CYS A 235 3.77 -16.92 5.24
CA CYS A 235 3.04 -15.72 4.83
C CYS A 235 2.30 -15.92 3.50
N GLY A 236 1.00 -15.63 3.48
CA GLY A 236 0.13 -15.82 2.32
C GLY A 236 -0.67 -17.12 2.32
N MET A 237 -0.38 -18.07 3.23
CA MET A 237 -1.28 -19.19 3.58
C MET A 237 -1.89 -18.94 4.97
N GLY A 238 -2.69 -17.89 5.06
CA GLY A 238 -3.37 -17.43 6.26
C GLY A 238 -4.26 -16.21 5.96
N SER A 239 -5.12 -15.83 6.91
CA SER A 239 -6.15 -14.79 6.74
C SER A 239 -5.63 -13.37 6.52
N ASP A 240 -4.43 -13.03 7.00
CA ASP A 240 -3.78 -11.75 6.77
C ASP A 240 -2.66 -11.86 5.71
N SER A 241 -3.04 -11.78 4.43
CA SER A 241 -2.13 -11.76 3.27
C SER A 241 -1.13 -10.58 3.28
N THR A 242 -1.33 -9.59 4.15
CA THR A 242 -0.44 -8.44 4.36
C THR A 242 0.62 -8.68 5.44
N ALA A 243 0.54 -9.76 6.24
CA ALA A 243 1.27 -9.96 7.49
C ALA A 243 2.80 -9.82 7.41
N CYS A 244 3.38 -10.02 6.22
CA CYS A 244 4.83 -10.04 6.01
C CYS A 244 5.31 -9.12 4.87
N LEU A 245 4.46 -8.20 4.39
CA LEU A 245 4.94 -7.05 3.64
C LEU A 245 5.84 -6.21 4.55
N ALA A 246 7.12 -6.09 4.23
CA ALA A 246 8.09 -5.36 5.04
C ALA A 246 7.62 -3.92 5.29
N ASP A 247 7.75 -3.43 6.53
CA ASP A 247 7.05 -2.23 6.99
C ASP A 247 7.34 -0.96 6.19
N ALA A 248 8.54 -0.86 5.59
CA ALA A 248 8.88 0.21 4.65
C ALA A 248 7.90 0.32 3.47
N TYR A 249 7.47 -0.81 2.89
CA TYR A 249 6.48 -0.83 1.80
C TYR A 249 5.07 -0.53 2.30
N ARG A 250 4.69 -0.99 3.50
CA ARG A 250 3.41 -0.62 4.14
C ARG A 250 3.30 0.90 4.32
N VAL A 251 4.34 1.52 4.90
CA VAL A 251 4.42 2.96 5.12
C VAL A 251 4.39 3.73 3.79
N ALA A 252 5.12 3.28 2.77
CA ALA A 252 5.11 3.91 1.45
C ALA A 252 3.74 3.84 0.75
N LEU A 253 3.07 2.67 0.80
CA LEU A 253 1.73 2.49 0.23
C LEU A 253 0.68 3.34 0.97
N LEU A 254 0.73 3.40 2.30
CA LEU A 254 -0.13 4.26 3.10
C LEU A 254 0.09 5.74 2.76
N ALA A 255 1.33 6.19 2.67
CA ALA A 255 1.66 7.57 2.33
C ALA A 255 1.15 7.96 0.93
N ALA A 256 1.33 7.08 -0.07
CA ALA A 256 0.80 7.30 -1.42
C ALA A 256 -0.75 7.36 -1.44
N ASN A 257 -1.42 6.51 -0.68
CA ASN A 257 -2.88 6.50 -0.57
C ASN A 257 -3.42 7.78 0.10
N LEU A 258 -2.79 8.23 1.20
CA LEU A 258 -3.14 9.48 1.88
C LEU A 258 -2.88 10.72 0.99
N ALA A 259 -1.82 10.70 0.18
CA ALA A 259 -1.58 11.75 -0.82
C ALA A 259 -2.68 11.77 -1.91
N GLY A 260 -3.19 10.61 -2.32
CA GLY A 260 -4.36 10.49 -3.20
C GLY A 260 -5.62 11.11 -2.59
N MET A 261 -5.91 10.80 -1.32
CA MET A 261 -7.04 11.40 -0.58
C MET A 261 -6.91 12.93 -0.48
N LEU A 262 -5.72 13.45 -0.16
CA LEU A 262 -5.44 14.89 -0.12
C LEU A 262 -5.64 15.54 -1.49
N LEU A 263 -5.19 14.91 -2.57
CA LEU A 263 -5.36 15.40 -3.94
C LEU A 263 -6.85 15.49 -4.33
N CYS A 264 -7.66 14.48 -4.01
CA CYS A 264 -9.12 14.52 -4.22
C CYS A 264 -9.77 15.70 -3.48
N LEU A 265 -9.41 15.94 -2.22
CA LEU A 265 -9.92 17.07 -1.43
C LEU A 265 -9.51 18.43 -2.02
N VAL A 266 -8.25 18.60 -2.42
CA VAL A 266 -7.75 19.83 -3.03
C VAL A 266 -8.46 20.13 -4.36
N ILE A 267 -8.65 19.12 -5.22
CA ILE A 267 -9.37 19.27 -6.49
C ILE A 267 -10.84 19.64 -6.25
N GLY A 268 -11.51 18.98 -5.29
CA GLY A 268 -12.89 19.31 -4.90
C GLY A 268 -13.04 20.76 -4.40
N LEU A 269 -12.14 21.21 -3.52
CA LEU A 269 -12.13 22.60 -3.03
C LEU A 269 -11.90 23.63 -4.14
N ILE A 270 -11.06 23.30 -5.13
CA ILE A 270 -10.83 24.15 -6.32
C ILE A 270 -12.11 24.25 -7.16
N ILE A 271 -12.80 23.14 -7.43
CA ILE A 271 -14.07 23.12 -8.18
C ILE A 271 -15.14 23.93 -7.44
N PHE A 272 -15.34 23.69 -6.14
CA PHE A 272 -16.33 24.40 -5.34
C PHE A 272 -16.06 25.91 -5.31
N LYS A 273 -14.80 26.36 -5.19
CA LYS A 273 -14.46 27.80 -5.29
C LYS A 273 -14.60 28.35 -6.70
N LYS A 274 -14.33 27.56 -7.75
CA LYS A 274 -14.41 27.99 -9.16
C LYS A 274 -15.77 27.78 -9.81
N ARG A 275 -16.78 27.26 -9.10
CA ARG A 275 -18.15 27.00 -9.60
C ARG A 275 -18.83 28.15 -10.35
N LYS A 276 -18.49 29.42 -10.05
CA LYS A 276 -19.01 30.60 -10.75
C LYS A 276 -18.35 30.88 -12.11
N CYS A 277 -17.25 30.20 -12.46
CA CYS A 277 -16.56 30.39 -13.73
C CYS A 277 -17.33 29.70 -14.86
N LYS A 278 -17.58 30.39 -15.98
CA LYS A 278 -18.39 29.87 -17.10
C LYS A 278 -17.96 28.47 -17.59
N ALA A 279 -16.65 28.18 -17.64
CA ALA A 279 -16.15 26.85 -18.02
C ALA A 279 -16.58 25.72 -17.06
N VAL A 280 -16.65 26.01 -15.75
CA VAL A 280 -17.09 25.05 -14.72
C VAL A 280 -18.62 24.96 -14.67
N ALA A 281 -19.31 26.10 -14.74
CA ALA A 281 -20.77 26.19 -14.72
C ALA A 281 -21.46 25.62 -15.97
N MET A 282 -20.77 25.55 -17.11
CA MET A 282 -21.24 24.85 -18.32
C MET A 282 -21.01 23.32 -18.26
N GLY A 283 -20.23 22.84 -17.29
CA GLY A 283 -20.16 21.44 -16.91
C GLY A 283 -21.14 21.14 -15.77
N MET A 284 -21.53 19.88 -15.62
CA MET A 284 -22.25 19.41 -14.43
C MET A 284 -21.27 19.29 -13.26
N TRP A 285 -20.85 20.42 -12.71
CA TRP A 285 -19.89 20.52 -11.61
C TRP A 285 -20.35 19.76 -10.36
N THR A 286 -21.66 19.73 -10.11
CA THR A 286 -22.33 18.90 -9.10
C THR A 286 -22.03 17.41 -9.24
N VAL A 287 -22.11 16.86 -10.45
CA VAL A 287 -21.78 15.45 -10.75
C VAL A 287 -20.28 15.19 -10.60
N LEU A 288 -19.43 16.17 -10.93
CA LEU A 288 -17.98 16.06 -10.75
C LEU A 288 -17.59 16.03 -9.26
N GLU A 289 -18.27 16.79 -8.40
CA GLU A 289 -18.10 16.71 -6.94
C GLU A 289 -18.48 15.32 -6.40
N VAL A 290 -19.55 14.69 -6.91
CA VAL A 290 -19.91 13.31 -6.50
C VAL A 290 -18.90 12.26 -6.98
N VAL A 291 -18.34 12.41 -8.19
CA VAL A 291 -17.27 11.52 -8.68
C VAL A 291 -16.01 11.63 -7.81
N LEU A 292 -15.63 12.84 -7.39
CA LEU A 292 -14.48 13.06 -6.51
C LEU A 292 -14.72 12.54 -5.08
N LEU A 293 -15.95 12.66 -4.56
CA LEU A 293 -16.34 12.03 -3.30
C LEU A 293 -16.26 10.50 -3.39
N GLY A 294 -16.72 9.91 -4.50
CA GLY A 294 -16.58 8.47 -4.76
C GLY A 294 -15.12 8.01 -4.79
N ALA A 295 -14.26 8.74 -5.50
CA ALA A 295 -12.82 8.45 -5.54
C ALA A 295 -12.16 8.58 -4.15
N PHE A 296 -12.52 9.60 -3.37
CA PHE A 296 -12.06 9.76 -1.99
C PHE A 296 -12.48 8.57 -1.10
N LEU A 297 -13.72 8.09 -1.22
CA LEU A 297 -14.21 6.91 -0.50
C LEU A 297 -13.46 5.63 -0.92
N MET A 298 -13.14 5.45 -2.21
CA MET A 298 -12.34 4.31 -2.66
C MET A 298 -10.91 4.34 -2.06
N TYR A 299 -10.24 5.49 -2.04
CA TYR A 299 -8.95 5.62 -1.33
C TYR A 299 -9.09 5.43 0.20
N ALA A 300 -10.20 5.88 0.80
CA ALA A 300 -10.48 5.61 2.20
C ALA A 300 -10.64 4.11 2.51
N SER A 301 -11.18 3.32 1.56
CA SER A 301 -11.29 1.85 1.73
C SER A 301 -9.94 1.11 1.72
N ALA A 302 -8.92 1.69 1.08
CA ALA A 302 -7.54 1.22 1.21
C ALA A 302 -6.91 1.67 2.54
N ALA A 303 -7.25 2.86 3.04
CA ALA A 303 -6.79 3.33 4.36
C ALA A 303 -7.40 2.51 5.52
N SER A 304 -8.64 2.03 5.39
CA SER A 304 -9.28 1.23 6.46
C SER A 304 -8.65 -0.15 6.67
N GLN A 305 -7.78 -0.62 5.77
CA GLN A 305 -7.00 -1.85 5.96
C GLN A 305 -6.01 -1.74 7.13
N TYR A 306 -5.61 -0.53 7.51
CA TYR A 306 -4.69 -0.25 8.63
C TYR A 306 -5.40 -0.19 10.00
N ILE A 307 -6.71 -0.47 10.06
CA ILE A 307 -7.44 -0.62 11.32
C ILE A 307 -7.04 -1.95 11.97
N SER A 308 -6.52 -1.88 13.20
CA SER A 308 -6.05 -3.04 13.96
C SER A 308 -7.14 -4.10 14.15
N VAL A 309 -8.31 -3.69 14.64
CA VAL A 309 -9.45 -4.58 14.93
C VAL A 309 -10.11 -5.09 13.64
N ALA A 310 -10.02 -6.41 13.40
CA ALA A 310 -10.49 -7.06 12.18
C ALA A 310 -11.97 -6.77 11.83
N LYS A 311 -12.89 -6.83 12.81
CA LYS A 311 -14.32 -6.53 12.61
C LYS A 311 -14.55 -5.13 12.03
N TRP A 312 -13.87 -4.11 12.58
CA TRP A 312 -13.97 -2.73 12.09
C TRP A 312 -13.26 -2.51 10.75
N ARG A 313 -12.08 -3.10 10.55
CA ARG A 313 -11.30 -3.09 9.30
C ARG A 313 -12.14 -3.53 8.08
N CYS A 314 -12.83 -4.64 8.27
CA CYS A 314 -13.73 -5.30 7.31
C CYS A 314 -15.00 -4.47 7.03
N ILE A 315 -15.74 -4.09 8.08
CA ILE A 315 -16.98 -3.31 7.95
C ILE A 315 -16.71 -1.98 7.25
N ALA A 316 -15.68 -1.25 7.67
CA ALA A 316 -15.29 0.01 7.03
C ALA A 316 -14.84 -0.19 5.58
N GLY A 317 -14.01 -1.21 5.31
CA GLY A 317 -13.53 -1.50 3.95
C GLY A 317 -14.65 -1.83 2.97
N ALA A 318 -15.64 -2.64 3.39
CA ALA A 318 -16.81 -2.95 2.59
C ALA A 318 -17.65 -1.70 2.28
N TRP A 319 -18.03 -0.92 3.31
CA TRP A 319 -18.83 0.30 3.14
C TRP A 319 -18.14 1.34 2.26
N LEU A 320 -16.85 1.62 2.50
CA LEU A 320 -16.10 2.64 1.79
C LEU A 320 -15.85 2.27 0.32
N ARG A 321 -15.55 0.98 0.02
CA ARG A 321 -15.33 0.52 -1.35
C ARG A 321 -16.62 0.56 -2.17
N GLU A 322 -17.69 -0.06 -1.67
CA GLU A 322 -18.96 -0.20 -2.41
C GLU A 322 -19.62 1.17 -2.65
N LEU A 323 -19.73 2.02 -1.61
CA LEU A 323 -20.28 3.38 -1.78
C LEU A 323 -19.38 4.24 -2.66
N GLY A 324 -18.06 4.11 -2.56
CA GLY A 324 -17.10 4.79 -3.42
C GLY A 324 -17.24 4.38 -4.89
N PHE A 325 -17.38 3.08 -5.16
CA PHE A 325 -17.59 2.53 -6.49
C PHE A 325 -18.91 3.03 -7.11
N VAL A 326 -20.04 2.91 -6.40
CA VAL A 326 -21.35 3.35 -6.91
C VAL A 326 -21.38 4.87 -7.12
N ALA A 327 -20.82 5.67 -6.21
CA ALA A 327 -20.74 7.12 -6.36
C ALA A 327 -19.83 7.55 -7.53
N CYS A 328 -18.68 6.89 -7.72
CA CYS A 328 -17.73 7.21 -8.79
C CYS A 328 -18.21 6.68 -10.16
N TYR A 329 -18.23 5.36 -10.35
CA TYR A 329 -18.52 4.75 -11.65
C TYR A 329 -19.98 4.91 -12.04
N GLY A 330 -20.92 4.82 -11.09
CA GLY A 330 -22.34 5.06 -11.35
C GLY A 330 -22.61 6.47 -11.89
N SER A 331 -21.98 7.49 -11.31
CA SER A 331 -22.09 8.88 -11.81
C SER A 331 -21.48 9.05 -13.20
N VAL A 332 -20.32 8.43 -13.48
CA VAL A 332 -19.69 8.46 -14.81
C VAL A 332 -20.57 7.78 -15.86
N VAL A 333 -21.12 6.61 -15.56
CA VAL A 333 -22.00 5.86 -16.48
C VAL A 333 -23.32 6.61 -16.72
N LEU A 334 -23.94 7.18 -15.69
CA LEU A 334 -25.13 8.02 -15.84
C LEU A 334 -24.83 9.29 -16.66
N ARG A 335 -23.68 9.93 -16.48
CA ARG A 335 -23.29 11.11 -17.28
C ARG A 335 -23.06 10.75 -18.75
N LEU A 336 -22.43 9.61 -19.04
CA LEU A 336 -22.26 9.08 -20.40
C LEU A 336 -23.62 8.73 -21.04
N TRP A 337 -24.55 8.15 -20.27
CA TRP A 337 -25.91 7.86 -20.73
C TRP A 337 -26.70 9.13 -21.05
N VAL A 338 -26.66 10.15 -20.18
CA VAL A 338 -27.29 11.47 -20.41
C VAL A 338 -26.80 12.11 -21.70
N LEU A 339 -25.48 12.11 -21.94
CA LEU A 339 -24.90 12.64 -23.17
C LEU A 339 -25.41 11.90 -24.40
N LEU A 340 -25.48 10.56 -24.35
CA LEU A 340 -26.02 9.75 -25.44
C LEU A 340 -27.52 9.94 -25.67
N ALA A 341 -28.31 10.16 -24.61
CA ALA A 341 -29.73 10.48 -24.72
C ALA A 341 -29.92 11.81 -25.46
N GLU A 342 -29.17 12.85 -25.10
CA GLU A 342 -29.20 14.16 -25.77
C GLU A 342 -28.88 14.05 -27.27
N PHE A 343 -27.87 13.27 -27.68
CA PHE A 343 -27.55 13.05 -29.09
C PHE A 343 -28.58 12.20 -29.85
N ARG A 344 -29.27 11.26 -29.18
CA ARG A 344 -30.29 10.41 -29.82
C ARG A 344 -31.65 11.10 -29.98
N THR A 345 -31.99 12.05 -29.12
CA THR A 345 -33.28 12.76 -29.17
C THR A 345 -33.33 13.82 -30.28
N ARG A 346 -33.59 13.38 -31.53
CA ARG A 346 -33.84 14.25 -32.69
C ARG A 346 -35.20 14.99 -32.64
N LYS A 347 -35.66 15.44 -31.46
CA LYS A 347 -36.86 16.30 -31.33
C LYS A 347 -36.44 17.78 -31.41
N ALA A 348 -37.32 18.62 -31.96
CA ALA A 348 -37.04 20.05 -32.15
C ALA A 348 -36.86 20.82 -30.83
N HIS A 349 -37.44 20.33 -29.74
CA HIS A 349 -37.15 20.79 -28.39
C HIS A 349 -35.98 19.99 -27.81
N ARG A 350 -34.86 20.66 -27.50
CA ARG A 350 -33.72 20.06 -26.80
C ARG A 350 -34.17 19.60 -25.40
N TRP A 351 -33.95 18.34 -25.06
CA TRP A 351 -34.23 17.82 -23.71
C TRP A 351 -32.91 17.71 -22.95
N THR A 352 -32.57 18.76 -22.20
CA THR A 352 -31.50 18.75 -21.21
C THR A 352 -32.08 18.32 -19.85
N PRO A 353 -31.80 17.10 -19.35
CA PRO A 353 -32.19 16.74 -17.99
C PRO A 353 -31.49 17.66 -16.98
N ARG A 354 -32.17 18.02 -15.91
CA ARG A 354 -31.63 18.93 -14.89
C ARG A 354 -30.63 18.20 -13.99
N ASP A 355 -29.61 18.92 -13.50
CA ASP A 355 -28.66 18.41 -12.50
C ASP A 355 -29.35 17.71 -11.32
N ALA A 356 -30.46 18.29 -10.83
CA ALA A 356 -31.25 17.71 -9.74
C ALA A 356 -31.95 16.39 -10.10
N GLU A 357 -32.25 16.13 -11.38
CA GLU A 357 -32.83 14.85 -11.83
C GLU A 357 -31.75 13.77 -11.88
N VAL A 358 -30.57 14.09 -12.41
CA VAL A 358 -29.42 13.17 -12.43
C VAL A 358 -28.94 12.86 -11.01
N LEU A 359 -28.85 13.87 -10.13
CA LEU A 359 -28.42 13.71 -8.75
C LEU A 359 -29.40 12.84 -7.93
N ARG A 360 -30.71 12.89 -8.21
CA ARG A 360 -31.69 11.97 -7.60
C ARG A 360 -31.42 10.51 -7.99
N VAL A 361 -31.10 10.23 -9.26
CA VAL A 361 -30.79 8.86 -9.70
C VAL A 361 -29.51 8.36 -9.05
N VAL A 362 -28.44 9.18 -9.00
CA VAL A 362 -27.21 8.83 -8.28
C VAL A 362 -27.49 8.57 -6.79
N GLY A 363 -28.23 9.46 -6.13
CA GLY A 363 -28.62 9.32 -4.73
C GLY A 363 -29.41 8.03 -4.47
N ALA A 364 -30.33 7.65 -5.37
CA ALA A 364 -31.09 6.41 -5.27
C ALA A 364 -30.22 5.15 -5.39
N MET A 365 -29.22 5.14 -6.29
CA MET A 365 -28.26 4.04 -6.39
C MET A 365 -27.40 3.92 -5.13
N VAL A 366 -26.90 5.06 -4.62
CA VAL A 366 -26.09 5.10 -3.39
C VAL A 366 -26.90 4.67 -2.16
N SER A 367 -28.18 5.06 -2.05
CA SER A 367 -29.06 4.58 -0.97
C SER A 367 -29.37 3.09 -1.08
N GLY A 368 -29.53 2.56 -2.31
CA GLY A 368 -29.70 1.12 -2.53
C GLY A 368 -28.48 0.32 -2.05
N ALA A 369 -27.28 0.79 -2.40
CA ALA A 369 -26.02 0.21 -1.91
C ALA A 369 -25.90 0.31 -0.38
N ALA A 370 -26.25 1.45 0.23
CA ALA A 370 -26.23 1.62 1.68
C ALA A 370 -27.22 0.67 2.41
N CYS A 371 -28.42 0.44 1.87
CA CYS A 371 -29.37 -0.53 2.43
C CYS A 371 -28.86 -1.98 2.33
N TYR A 372 -28.23 -2.34 1.21
CA TYR A 372 -27.59 -3.65 1.03
C TYR A 372 -26.42 -3.84 2.03
N LEU A 373 -25.59 -2.81 2.18
CA LEU A 373 -24.48 -2.79 3.14
C LEU A 373 -24.95 -2.84 4.60
N ALA A 374 -26.11 -2.25 4.93
CA ALA A 374 -26.72 -2.35 6.25
C ALA A 374 -27.13 -3.81 6.57
N ALA A 375 -27.74 -4.51 5.59
CA ALA A 375 -28.05 -5.94 5.73
C ALA A 375 -26.79 -6.80 5.86
N PHE A 376 -25.74 -6.52 5.07
CA PHE A 376 -24.42 -7.14 5.22
C PHE A 376 -23.87 -6.96 6.64
N THR A 377 -23.86 -5.73 7.17
CA THR A 377 -23.39 -5.48 8.55
C THR A 377 -24.26 -6.12 9.62
N ALA A 378 -25.57 -6.26 9.40
CA ALA A 378 -26.43 -6.98 10.34
C ALA A 378 -26.04 -8.47 10.39
N THR A 379 -25.76 -9.11 9.25
CA THR A 379 -25.27 -10.49 9.23
C THR A 379 -23.87 -10.64 9.82
N ALA A 380 -22.91 -9.79 9.44
CA ALA A 380 -21.53 -9.80 9.94
C ALA A 380 -21.39 -9.33 11.40
N ALA A 381 -22.45 -8.78 12.01
CA ALA A 381 -22.49 -8.44 13.43
C ALA A 381 -22.85 -9.64 14.32
N CYS A 382 -23.64 -10.59 13.80
CA CYS A 382 -24.30 -11.68 14.54
C CYS A 382 -23.64 -13.07 14.41
N GLU A 383 -22.52 -13.18 13.69
CA GLU A 383 -21.73 -14.41 13.57
C GLU A 383 -20.64 -14.35 14.66
N GLU A 384 -20.78 -15.13 15.75
CA GLU A 384 -19.91 -15.07 16.94
C GLU A 384 -18.62 -15.92 16.81
N ASP A 385 -18.59 -16.87 15.86
CA ASP A 385 -17.45 -17.77 15.62
C ASP A 385 -16.26 -17.04 14.99
N ALA A 386 -15.38 -16.52 15.84
CA ALA A 386 -14.21 -15.71 15.46
C ALA A 386 -13.15 -16.41 14.58
N SER A 387 -13.34 -17.70 14.24
CA SER A 387 -12.52 -18.46 13.29
C SER A 387 -12.98 -18.32 11.84
N ALA A 388 -14.20 -17.84 11.59
CA ALA A 388 -14.68 -17.53 10.24
C ALA A 388 -14.22 -16.12 9.81
N GLY A 389 -13.66 -16.02 8.60
CA GLY A 389 -13.31 -14.73 8.01
C GLY A 389 -14.53 -13.82 7.82
N CYS A 390 -14.34 -12.50 7.91
CA CYS A 390 -15.38 -11.48 8.10
C CYS A 390 -16.44 -11.30 6.97
N ALA A 391 -16.57 -12.25 6.05
CA ALA A 391 -17.73 -12.35 5.18
C ALA A 391 -17.92 -13.79 4.69
N ARG A 392 -19.17 -14.28 4.75
CA ARG A 392 -19.59 -15.45 3.98
C ARG A 392 -19.42 -15.14 2.48
N ALA A 393 -18.58 -15.90 1.77
CA ALA A 393 -18.07 -15.58 0.42
C ALA A 393 -19.16 -15.20 -0.63
N ALA A 394 -20.39 -15.71 -0.45
CA ALA A 394 -21.56 -15.35 -1.26
C ALA A 394 -21.77 -13.83 -1.40
N TRP A 395 -21.55 -13.03 -0.35
CA TRP A 395 -21.71 -11.57 -0.39
C TRP A 395 -20.75 -10.92 -1.41
N HIS A 396 -19.49 -11.36 -1.45
CA HIS A 396 -18.50 -10.84 -2.41
C HIS A 396 -18.82 -11.24 -3.86
N HIS A 397 -19.41 -12.41 -4.09
CA HIS A 397 -19.83 -12.81 -5.44
C HIS A 397 -21.02 -11.98 -5.94
N VAL A 398 -21.95 -11.63 -5.06
CA VAL A 398 -23.11 -10.78 -5.41
C VAL A 398 -22.66 -9.36 -5.75
N THR A 399 -21.77 -8.73 -4.95
CA THR A 399 -21.31 -7.38 -5.26
C THR A 399 -20.41 -7.34 -6.50
N ALA A 400 -19.43 -8.24 -6.63
CA ALA A 400 -18.57 -8.30 -7.82
C ALA A 400 -19.38 -8.53 -9.12
N GLY A 401 -20.48 -9.31 -9.06
CA GLY A 401 -21.41 -9.48 -10.17
C GLY A 401 -22.12 -8.17 -10.54
N ALA A 402 -22.58 -7.40 -9.56
CA ALA A 402 -23.22 -6.09 -9.77
C ALA A 402 -22.22 -5.03 -10.29
N GLU A 403 -21.01 -4.96 -9.73
CA GLU A 403 -19.91 -4.10 -10.20
C GLU A 403 -19.59 -4.39 -11.67
N LEU A 404 -19.43 -5.67 -12.03
CA LEU A 404 -19.11 -6.11 -13.40
C LEU A 404 -20.23 -5.76 -14.39
N LEU A 405 -21.50 -5.94 -14.02
CA LEU A 405 -22.64 -5.55 -14.86
C LEU A 405 -22.70 -4.03 -15.10
N LEU A 406 -22.41 -3.22 -14.07
CA LEU A 406 -22.33 -1.76 -14.19
C LEU A 406 -21.20 -1.33 -15.13
N LEU A 407 -20.01 -1.96 -15.03
CA LEU A 407 -18.88 -1.67 -15.90
C LEU A 407 -19.13 -2.12 -17.35
N ILE A 408 -19.76 -3.28 -17.57
CA ILE A 408 -20.14 -3.74 -18.92
C ILE A 408 -21.17 -2.79 -19.55
N ALA A 409 -22.18 -2.35 -18.79
CA ALA A 409 -23.13 -1.35 -19.25
C ALA A 409 -22.42 -0.02 -19.59
N GLY A 410 -21.54 0.44 -18.71
CA GLY A 410 -20.69 1.61 -18.92
C GLY A 410 -19.84 1.54 -20.19
N LEU A 411 -19.20 0.40 -20.45
CA LEU A 411 -18.39 0.17 -21.66
C LEU A 411 -19.24 0.15 -22.93
N ARG A 412 -20.43 -0.49 -22.90
CA ARG A 412 -21.38 -0.47 -24.03
C ARG A 412 -21.86 0.95 -24.35
N ILE A 413 -22.13 1.74 -23.32
CA ILE A 413 -22.54 3.15 -23.44
C ILE A 413 -21.37 3.99 -23.98
N ALA A 414 -20.16 3.87 -23.42
CA ALA A 414 -18.96 4.58 -23.90
C ALA A 414 -18.63 4.25 -25.36
N TYR A 415 -18.72 2.97 -25.76
CA TYR A 415 -18.50 2.56 -27.16
C TYR A 415 -19.54 3.16 -28.11
N ALA A 416 -20.80 3.26 -27.70
CA ALA A 416 -21.83 3.95 -28.48
C ALA A 416 -21.64 5.48 -28.52
N ALA A 417 -21.02 6.07 -27.49
CA ALA A 417 -20.74 7.51 -27.39
C ALA A 417 -19.51 7.95 -28.20
N ARG A 418 -18.56 7.05 -28.49
CA ARG A 418 -17.24 7.38 -29.08
C ARG A 418 -17.27 8.17 -30.41
N ASN A 419 -18.35 8.05 -31.18
CA ASN A 419 -18.54 8.76 -32.45
C ASN A 419 -19.35 10.06 -32.32
N ALA A 420 -19.73 10.47 -31.10
CA ALA A 420 -20.53 11.67 -30.86
C ALA A 420 -19.63 12.91 -30.77
N ASN A 421 -19.71 13.78 -31.78
CA ASN A 421 -18.95 15.03 -31.83
C ASN A 421 -19.47 16.04 -30.78
N VAL A 422 -18.93 15.97 -29.56
CA VAL A 422 -19.19 16.95 -28.51
C VAL A 422 -18.56 18.31 -28.88
N PRO A 423 -19.30 19.44 -28.76
CA PRO A 423 -18.77 20.76 -29.07
C PRO A 423 -17.93 21.31 -27.90
N PHE A 424 -16.84 20.63 -27.55
CA PHE A 424 -15.83 21.20 -26.66
C PHE A 424 -14.97 22.20 -27.44
N GLN A 425 -14.69 23.36 -26.86
CA GLN A 425 -14.14 24.48 -27.61
C GLN A 425 -12.66 24.28 -27.96
N VAL A 426 -12.34 24.45 -29.24
CA VAL A 426 -10.98 24.77 -29.71
C VAL A 426 -10.67 26.22 -29.33
N SER A 427 -10.54 26.48 -28.02
CA SER A 427 -9.85 27.66 -27.53
C SER A 427 -8.36 27.40 -27.69
N ARG A 428 -7.84 27.64 -28.90
CA ARG A 428 -6.39 27.70 -29.12
C ARG A 428 -5.85 28.75 -28.15
N ARG A 429 -5.03 28.32 -27.19
CA ARG A 429 -4.17 29.20 -26.39
C ARG A 429 -3.45 30.13 -27.38
N GLY A 430 -3.63 31.44 -27.22
CA GLY A 430 -2.93 32.41 -28.07
C GLY A 430 -1.41 32.23 -27.94
N PRO A 431 -0.61 32.56 -28.98
CA PRO A 431 0.84 32.47 -28.89
C PRO A 431 1.35 33.27 -27.69
N SER A 432 2.12 32.62 -26.83
CA SER A 432 3.01 33.32 -25.90
C SER A 432 4.19 33.86 -26.69
N GLU A 433 4.38 35.17 -26.67
CA GLU A 433 5.56 35.81 -27.27
C GLU A 433 6.85 35.33 -26.59
N GLY A 434 7.96 35.36 -27.35
CA GLY A 434 9.31 35.26 -26.78
C GLY A 434 9.93 33.87 -26.74
N PHE A 435 10.35 33.35 -27.90
CA PHE A 435 11.78 33.11 -28.18
C PHE A 435 11.98 32.95 -29.71
N GLY A 436 13.03 33.57 -30.26
CA GLY A 436 13.27 33.60 -31.70
C GLY A 436 14.28 32.54 -32.18
N ALA A 437 14.01 31.96 -33.34
CA ALA A 437 14.97 31.28 -34.21
C ALA A 437 14.52 31.52 -35.67
N GLU A 438 15.47 31.60 -36.59
CA GLU A 438 15.29 32.23 -37.91
C GLU A 438 14.59 31.34 -38.96
N GLY A 439 13.96 32.00 -39.94
CA GLY A 439 14.25 31.67 -41.34
C GLY A 439 13.31 30.72 -42.10
N GLU A 440 12.06 31.12 -42.34
CA GLU A 440 11.35 30.80 -43.60
C GLU A 440 10.26 31.85 -43.88
N GLU A 441 9.88 32.04 -45.15
CA GLU A 441 9.02 33.15 -45.59
C GLU A 441 7.54 32.85 -45.30
N GLU A 442 7.11 33.11 -44.07
CA GLU A 442 5.78 32.74 -43.57
C GLU A 442 4.65 33.52 -44.28
N PRO A 443 3.64 32.84 -44.87
CA PRO A 443 2.50 33.51 -45.50
C PRO A 443 1.73 34.31 -44.45
N THR A 444 1.40 35.56 -44.79
CA THR A 444 0.94 36.54 -43.80
C THR A 444 -0.22 36.03 -42.95
N SER A 445 -0.24 36.39 -41.66
CA SER A 445 -1.27 35.94 -40.70
C SER A 445 -2.71 36.22 -41.15
N GLU A 446 -2.88 37.20 -42.05
CA GLU A 446 -4.16 37.56 -42.65
C GLU A 446 -4.61 36.58 -43.74
N GLU A 447 -3.70 36.07 -44.59
CA GLU A 447 -4.01 35.04 -45.58
C GLU A 447 -4.34 33.69 -44.95
N VAL A 448 -3.56 33.25 -43.96
CA VAL A 448 -3.86 32.03 -43.19
C VAL A 448 -5.23 32.15 -42.51
N ARG A 449 -5.57 33.34 -42.00
CA ARG A 449 -6.89 33.68 -41.45
C ARG A 449 -7.99 33.74 -42.52
N ALA A 450 -7.68 34.12 -43.75
CA ALA A 450 -8.62 34.15 -44.87
C ALA A 450 -8.94 32.74 -45.38
N GLU A 451 -7.94 31.88 -45.54
CA GLU A 451 -8.14 30.47 -45.92
C GLU A 451 -8.85 29.68 -44.82
N LEU A 452 -8.51 29.87 -43.54
CA LEU A 452 -9.28 29.26 -42.45
C LEU A 452 -10.77 29.70 -42.50
N LYS A 453 -11.06 30.97 -42.77
CA LYS A 453 -12.45 31.44 -42.97
C LYS A 453 -13.11 30.76 -44.18
N ARG A 454 -12.43 30.62 -45.32
CA ARG A 454 -12.93 29.92 -46.52
C ARG A 454 -13.24 28.46 -46.22
N LEU A 455 -12.33 27.75 -45.55
CA LEU A 455 -12.49 26.34 -45.15
C LEU A 455 -13.66 26.14 -44.16
N TYR A 456 -13.80 27.00 -43.14
CA TYR A 456 -14.95 26.93 -42.23
C TYR A 456 -16.28 27.19 -42.96
N VAL A 457 -16.33 28.14 -43.90
CA VAL A 457 -17.52 28.40 -44.73
C VAL A 457 -17.83 27.21 -45.66
N GLN A 458 -16.82 26.58 -46.28
CA GLN A 458 -17.00 25.36 -47.06
C GLN A 458 -17.51 24.20 -46.22
N LEU A 459 -16.96 23.99 -45.01
CA LEU A 459 -17.42 22.98 -44.05
C LEU A 459 -18.88 23.21 -43.63
N GLU A 460 -19.29 24.45 -43.33
CA GLU A 460 -20.68 24.78 -43.01
C GLU A 460 -21.62 24.58 -44.22
N ILE A 461 -21.17 24.90 -45.44
CA ILE A 461 -21.92 24.64 -46.68
C ILE A 461 -22.05 23.14 -46.94
N LEU A 462 -20.99 22.35 -46.76
CA LEU A 462 -21.01 20.88 -46.90
C LEU A 462 -21.90 20.23 -45.86
N ARG A 463 -21.79 20.64 -44.58
CA ARG A 463 -22.68 20.25 -43.48
C ARG A 463 -24.15 20.54 -43.81
N ASN A 464 -24.46 21.73 -44.33
CA ASN A 464 -25.82 22.08 -44.75
C ASN A 464 -26.28 21.30 -46.00
N LYS A 465 -25.37 20.86 -46.87
CA LYS A 465 -25.70 20.00 -48.02
C LYS A 465 -25.99 18.56 -47.59
N THR A 466 -25.15 17.93 -46.77
CA THR A 466 -25.40 16.56 -46.25
C THR A 466 -26.65 16.54 -45.38
N LEU A 467 -26.79 17.46 -44.43
CA LEU A 467 -27.96 17.52 -43.53
C LEU A 467 -29.29 17.70 -44.30
N ARG A 468 -29.27 18.31 -45.50
CA ARG A 468 -30.44 18.40 -46.41
C ARG A 468 -30.61 17.19 -47.33
N ARG A 469 -29.52 16.58 -47.80
CA ARG A 469 -29.57 15.33 -48.60
C ARG A 469 -30.15 14.19 -47.77
N ASP A 470 -29.80 14.17 -46.49
CA ASP A 470 -30.09 13.07 -45.57
C ASP A 470 -31.40 13.31 -44.75
N ASN A 471 -32.18 14.35 -45.08
CA ASN A 471 -33.49 14.66 -44.48
C ASN A 471 -34.49 15.25 -45.53
N PRO A 472 -35.37 14.45 -46.16
CA PRO A 472 -36.26 14.90 -47.24
C PRO A 472 -37.22 16.06 -46.90
N HIS A 473 -37.55 16.25 -45.62
CA HIS A 473 -38.52 17.25 -45.16
C HIS A 473 -37.96 18.69 -45.09
N ILE A 474 -36.65 18.89 -45.27
CA ILE A 474 -36.04 20.23 -45.21
C ILE A 474 -36.22 20.95 -46.55
N SER A 475 -37.24 21.80 -46.64
CA SER A 475 -37.57 22.53 -47.87
C SER A 475 -36.39 23.36 -48.40
N LYS A 476 -36.22 23.40 -49.73
CA LYS A 476 -35.07 24.03 -50.39
C LYS A 476 -35.08 25.57 -50.37
N ARG A 477 -36.08 26.22 -49.77
CA ARG A 477 -36.30 27.67 -49.92
C ARG A 477 -35.34 28.48 -49.03
N ARG A 478 -34.41 29.22 -49.64
CA ARG A 478 -33.73 30.35 -48.99
C ARG A 478 -34.79 31.39 -48.57
N GLY A 479 -34.52 32.14 -47.50
CA GLY A 479 -35.53 32.89 -46.75
C GLY A 479 -36.33 33.91 -47.57
N GLY A 480 -37.62 34.03 -47.23
CA GLY A 480 -38.54 35.02 -47.80
C GLY A 480 -39.76 35.19 -46.89
N ARG A 481 -40.15 36.45 -46.68
CA ARG A 481 -41.21 37.02 -45.80
C ARG A 481 -42.36 36.07 -45.40
N LYS A 482 -42.77 36.11 -44.12
CA LYS A 482 -44.05 35.58 -43.63
C LYS A 482 -45.23 36.26 -44.37
N PRO A 483 -46.29 35.53 -44.75
CA PRO A 483 -47.56 36.14 -45.15
C PRO A 483 -48.34 36.64 -43.92
N PRO A 484 -49.22 37.65 -44.05
CA PRO A 484 -50.04 38.17 -42.95
C PRO A 484 -51.24 37.27 -42.62
N HIS A 485 -51.78 37.41 -41.42
CA HIS A 485 -53.03 36.75 -40.99
C HIS A 485 -54.20 37.04 -41.94
N ARG A 486 -55.00 36.02 -42.25
CA ARG A 486 -56.39 36.21 -42.69
C ARG A 486 -57.32 36.02 -41.48
N ARG A 487 -58.33 36.88 -41.40
CA ARG A 487 -59.33 36.97 -40.33
C ARG A 487 -60.70 36.71 -40.97
N PHE A 488 -61.44 35.71 -40.50
CA PHE A 488 -62.85 35.52 -40.85
C PHE A 488 -63.66 35.06 -39.62
N SER A 489 -64.98 35.20 -39.70
CA SER A 489 -65.87 35.49 -38.58
C SER A 489 -66.75 34.34 -38.13
N LEU A 490 -67.13 34.36 -36.85
CA LEU A 490 -68.25 33.59 -36.30
C LEU A 490 -69.57 34.00 -36.95
N GLN A 491 -70.34 33.03 -37.46
CA GLN A 491 -71.81 33.09 -37.51
C GLN A 491 -72.42 31.71 -37.81
N ALA A 492 -73.75 31.64 -37.67
CA ALA A 492 -74.67 30.55 -38.04
C ALA A 492 -74.85 29.35 -37.08
N LEU A 493 -76.08 29.30 -36.53
CA LEU A 493 -76.88 28.14 -36.10
C LEU A 493 -76.38 27.22 -34.97
N GLN A 494 -76.89 27.55 -33.78
CA GLN A 494 -77.59 26.56 -32.94
C GLN A 494 -78.71 25.86 -33.75
N ALA A 495 -79.06 24.60 -33.43
CA ALA A 495 -80.41 24.20 -32.97
C ALA A 495 -80.68 22.67 -33.02
N ARG A 496 -81.67 22.25 -32.20
CA ARG A 496 -82.37 20.94 -32.18
C ARG A 496 -81.57 19.77 -31.57
N ARG A 497 -81.99 19.27 -30.39
CA ARG A 497 -82.98 18.17 -30.14
C ARG A 497 -82.41 16.80 -30.54
N GLY A 498 -82.39 15.75 -29.72
CA GLY A 498 -83.02 15.52 -28.40
C GLY A 498 -84.22 14.56 -28.49
N CYS A 499 -84.35 13.69 -27.48
CA CYS A 499 -85.25 12.50 -27.40
C CYS A 499 -84.81 11.26 -28.22
N LYS A 500 -85.29 10.02 -27.97
CA LYS A 500 -85.81 9.28 -26.78
C LYS A 500 -86.33 7.90 -27.25
N GLY A 501 -85.93 6.78 -26.65
CA GLY A 501 -86.43 5.44 -27.03
C GLY A 501 -86.00 4.32 -26.08
N LYS A 502 -86.80 3.25 -25.93
CA LYS A 502 -86.58 2.15 -24.96
C LYS A 502 -87.34 0.86 -25.38
N ALA A 503 -86.92 -0.29 -24.85
CA ALA A 503 -87.46 -1.68 -25.03
C ALA A 503 -87.06 -2.38 -26.35
N GLY A 504 -86.93 -3.72 -26.40
CA GLY A 504 -86.96 -4.72 -25.30
C GLY A 504 -86.90 -6.19 -25.79
N GLY A 505 -86.62 -7.14 -24.88
CA GLY A 505 -86.49 -8.59 -25.12
C GLY A 505 -85.06 -9.01 -25.54
N SER A 506 -84.32 -9.94 -24.91
CA SER A 506 -84.56 -11.34 -24.44
C SER A 506 -84.33 -12.41 -25.52
N ALA A 507 -83.56 -13.49 -25.33
CA ALA A 507 -82.55 -13.84 -24.31
C ALA A 507 -81.76 -15.10 -24.75
N SER A 508 -80.45 -15.20 -24.45
CA SER A 508 -79.69 -16.47 -24.25
C SER A 508 -78.25 -16.21 -23.75
N ALA A 509 -77.60 -17.22 -23.18
CA ALA A 509 -76.26 -17.24 -22.56
C ALA A 509 -75.13 -16.68 -23.48
N VAL A 510 -73.97 -16.20 -23.00
CA VAL A 510 -73.11 -16.69 -21.89
C VAL A 510 -72.40 -15.52 -21.16
N GLU A 511 -72.16 -15.65 -19.84
CA GLU A 511 -71.34 -14.74 -19.00
C GLU A 511 -69.83 -15.02 -19.15
N ALA A 512 -68.97 -14.03 -19.45
CA ALA A 512 -68.25 -13.13 -18.52
C ALA A 512 -66.98 -13.79 -17.90
N SER A 513 -65.87 -13.12 -17.55
CA SER A 513 -65.30 -11.77 -17.76
C SER A 513 -63.86 -11.80 -17.16
N GLU A 514 -62.86 -10.92 -17.34
CA GLU A 514 -62.52 -9.73 -18.16
C GLU A 514 -61.00 -9.47 -17.92
N ALA A 515 -60.23 -8.52 -18.46
CA ALA A 515 -60.27 -7.46 -19.50
C ALA A 515 -58.78 -7.12 -19.82
N GLY A 516 -58.36 -6.29 -20.78
CA GLY A 516 -59.04 -5.51 -21.84
C GLY A 516 -58.05 -4.46 -22.37
N ASP A 517 -57.84 -4.37 -23.69
CA ASP A 517 -56.84 -3.50 -24.31
C ASP A 517 -57.47 -2.67 -25.45
N ALA A 518 -57.08 -1.40 -25.57
CA ALA A 518 -57.81 -0.39 -26.34
C ALA A 518 -56.87 0.58 -27.10
N SER A 519 -56.50 0.18 -28.31
CA SER A 519 -55.78 1.05 -29.25
C SER A 519 -56.62 2.24 -29.72
N ARG A 520 -56.03 3.45 -29.70
CA ARG A 520 -56.35 4.54 -30.65
C ARG A 520 -55.30 5.66 -30.66
N THR A 521 -55.23 6.31 -31.81
CA THR A 521 -54.49 7.54 -32.15
C THR A 521 -55.36 8.34 -33.13
N PRO A 522 -55.00 9.56 -33.57
CA PRO A 522 -54.17 10.60 -32.96
C PRO A 522 -54.87 11.99 -32.93
N GLU A 523 -54.46 12.90 -32.03
CA GLU A 523 -54.63 14.34 -32.25
C GLU A 523 -53.56 15.20 -31.52
N ASP A 524 -53.30 16.39 -32.07
CA ASP A 524 -52.12 17.25 -31.80
C ASP A 524 -52.50 18.60 -31.14
N SER A 525 -51.49 19.31 -30.60
CA SER A 525 -51.53 20.74 -30.21
C SER A 525 -52.32 21.04 -28.91
N VAL A 526 -52.11 22.14 -28.15
CA VAL A 526 -51.59 23.49 -28.46
C VAL A 526 -50.58 23.97 -27.39
N CYS A 527 -49.79 25.01 -27.70
CA CYS A 527 -48.76 25.60 -26.82
C CYS A 527 -49.21 26.88 -26.06
N SER A 528 -48.68 27.05 -24.84
CA SER A 528 -48.13 28.26 -24.19
C SER A 528 -48.78 29.67 -24.30
N ALA A 529 -48.80 30.37 -23.15
CA ALA A 529 -48.78 31.84 -22.94
C ALA A 529 -50.07 32.63 -23.31
N GLU A 530 -50.44 33.77 -22.68
CA GLU A 530 -49.90 34.53 -21.52
C GLU A 530 -51.03 35.34 -20.83
N GLY A 531 -50.74 36.23 -19.86
CA GLY A 531 -51.74 37.03 -19.09
C GLY A 531 -52.30 38.27 -19.82
N PRO A 532 -52.71 39.38 -19.15
CA PRO A 532 -52.64 39.70 -17.70
C PRO A 532 -53.92 40.33 -17.08
N SER A 533 -53.90 40.67 -15.78
CA SER A 533 -54.74 41.70 -15.15
C SER A 533 -54.07 42.28 -13.88
N HIS A 534 -54.65 43.33 -13.28
CA HIS A 534 -54.03 44.25 -12.29
C HIS A 534 -54.91 44.38 -11.01
N TYR A 535 -54.47 45.17 -10.00
CA TYR A 535 -55.08 45.43 -8.66
C TYR A 535 -54.86 44.31 -7.60
N THR A 536 -54.55 44.57 -6.31
CA THR A 536 -54.28 45.84 -5.57
C THR A 536 -53.34 45.61 -4.37
N ASP A 537 -52.92 46.68 -3.69
CA ASP A 537 -52.16 46.72 -2.44
C ASP A 537 -52.85 46.07 -1.21
N ALA A 538 -52.06 45.62 -0.22
CA ALA A 538 -52.22 45.96 1.22
C ALA A 538 -51.13 45.32 2.14
N ASP A 539 -50.23 46.16 2.66
CA ASP A 539 -49.76 46.27 4.05
C ASP A 539 -49.07 45.17 4.91
N THR A 540 -48.34 45.71 5.91
CA THR A 540 -47.91 45.13 7.21
C THR A 540 -46.73 44.14 7.30
N GLN A 541 -45.52 44.72 7.31
CA GLN A 541 -44.57 44.69 8.43
C GLN A 541 -44.52 43.47 9.39
N ALA A 542 -43.36 42.81 9.42
CA ALA A 542 -42.54 42.58 10.62
C ALA A 542 -41.06 42.42 10.23
#